data_AF-A0AAW0JLJ8-F1
#
_entry.id   AF-A0AAW0JLJ8-F1
#
_cell.length_a   1.000
_cell.length_b   1.000
_cell.length_c   1.000
_cell.angle_alpha   90.00
_cell.angle_beta   90.00
_cell.angle_gamma   90.00
#
_symmetry.space_group_name_H-M   'P 1'
#
loop_
_entity.id
_entity.type
_entity.pdbx_description
1 polymer ?
#
loop_
_entity_poly.entity_id
_entity_poly.type
_entity_poly.pdbx_seq_one_letter_code
_entity_poly.pdbx_strand_id
1 'polypeptide(L)'
;MTSTYNFSTDGFHSTAPGASLCLGTGVHGGVDWMRKLAFRYRRVKEMYNTYRNNVGGLIGAPKRETPNCVNVLVTTTQLIPALAKVLLYGLGSVFPIENIYSATKTGKESCFERIMQRFGRKAVYIVIGDGVEEEQGAKKHNMPFWRISCHADLEALRHALELEYL
;
A
#
# COMPACT_ATOMS: atom_id res chain seq x y z
N MET A 1 3.90 24.16 -4.92
CA MET A 1 3.16 24.79 -6.04
C MET A 1 2.42 23.72 -6.83
N THR A 2 1.24 23.28 -6.39
CA THR A 2 0.32 22.44 -7.16
C THR A 2 -1.10 22.74 -6.70
N SER A 3 -1.69 23.85 -7.13
CA SER A 3 -3.05 24.21 -6.68
C SER A 3 -3.94 24.89 -7.73
N THR A 4 -3.66 24.72 -9.02
CA THR A 4 -4.50 25.28 -10.10
C THR A 4 -5.10 24.22 -11.02
N TYR A 5 -4.77 22.94 -10.86
CA TYR A 5 -5.35 21.88 -11.70
C TYR A 5 -6.75 21.53 -11.21
N ASN A 6 -7.77 21.78 -12.04
CA ASN A 6 -9.15 21.47 -11.73
C ASN A 6 -9.53 20.05 -12.21
N PHE A 7 -9.59 19.11 -11.27
CA PHE A 7 -9.94 17.72 -11.52
C PHE A 7 -11.41 17.50 -11.90
N SER A 8 -12.33 18.43 -11.62
CA SER A 8 -13.76 18.24 -11.92
C SER A 8 -14.09 18.58 -13.38
N THR A 9 -13.30 19.44 -14.01
CA THR A 9 -13.53 19.92 -15.38
C THR A 9 -12.59 19.30 -16.40
N ASP A 10 -11.72 18.36 -16.01
CA ASP A 10 -10.71 17.77 -16.92
C ASP A 10 -11.26 16.65 -17.83
N GLY A 11 -12.55 16.32 -17.72
CA GLY A 11 -13.23 15.33 -18.55
C GLY A 11 -12.73 13.90 -18.37
N PHE A 12 -12.02 13.59 -17.28
CA PHE A 12 -11.58 12.23 -16.99
C PHE A 12 -12.74 11.32 -16.59
N HIS A 13 -12.91 10.21 -17.31
CA HIS A 13 -13.92 9.19 -17.02
C HIS A 13 -13.28 7.80 -16.96
N SER A 14 -13.80 6.94 -16.09
CA SER A 14 -13.40 5.52 -16.03
C SER A 14 -13.91 4.78 -17.27
N THR A 15 -13.07 3.96 -17.89
CA THR A 15 -13.51 3.01 -18.91
C THR A 15 -14.44 1.98 -18.27
N ALA A 16 -15.72 1.98 -18.64
CA ALA A 16 -16.67 0.95 -18.23
C ALA A 16 -16.20 -0.44 -18.75
N PRO A 17 -16.41 -1.53 -18.00
CA PRO A 17 -16.18 -2.86 -18.55
C PRO A 17 -17.29 -3.15 -19.58
N GLY A 18 -16.94 -3.10 -20.88
CA GLY A 18 -17.83 -3.56 -21.96
C GLY A 18 -18.23 -2.55 -23.06
N ALA A 19 -17.64 -1.35 -23.14
CA ALA A 19 -17.97 -0.41 -24.21
C ALA A 19 -17.14 -0.65 -25.49
N SER A 20 -17.84 -0.93 -26.59
CA SER A 20 -17.31 -1.15 -27.94
C SER A 20 -16.51 0.04 -28.48
N LEU A 21 -15.41 -0.26 -29.17
CA LEU A 21 -14.54 0.67 -29.87
C LEU A 21 -15.22 1.22 -31.13
N CYS A 22 -16.09 2.23 -31.03
CA CYS A 22 -16.44 3.03 -32.19
C CYS A 22 -16.75 4.50 -31.86
N LEU A 23 -15.90 5.36 -32.44
CA LEU A 23 -16.00 6.78 -32.75
C LEU A 23 -16.89 7.67 -31.85
N GLY A 24 -16.22 8.36 -30.93
CA GLY A 24 -16.61 9.63 -30.33
C GLY A 24 -15.35 10.35 -29.85
N THR A 25 -15.19 11.62 -30.22
CA THR A 25 -14.02 12.46 -29.88
C THR A 25 -13.79 12.54 -28.37
N GLY A 26 -12.84 11.76 -27.85
CA GLY A 26 -12.44 11.88 -26.45
C GLY A 26 -11.59 10.73 -25.91
N VAL A 27 -10.33 10.65 -26.34
CA VAL A 27 -9.20 9.96 -25.68
C VAL A 27 -9.58 8.82 -24.71
N HIS A 28 -10.10 7.71 -25.24
CA HIS A 28 -10.28 6.49 -24.47
C HIS A 28 -8.93 5.76 -24.40
N GLY A 29 -8.25 5.82 -23.24
CA GLY A 29 -7.04 5.03 -22.96
C GLY A 29 -5.73 5.54 -23.60
N GLY A 30 -5.72 6.71 -24.23
CA GLY A 30 -4.52 7.31 -24.83
C GLY A 30 -3.56 8.00 -23.85
N VAL A 31 -2.48 8.58 -24.37
CA VAL A 31 -1.41 9.25 -23.58
C VAL A 31 -1.96 10.34 -22.65
N ASP A 32 -2.92 11.15 -23.10
CA ASP A 32 -3.52 12.19 -22.25
C ASP A 32 -4.35 11.61 -21.12
N TRP A 33 -5.04 10.49 -21.34
CA TRP A 33 -5.78 9.80 -20.29
C TRP A 33 -4.81 9.29 -19.21
N MET A 34 -3.70 8.68 -19.62
CA MET A 34 -2.64 8.24 -18.70
C MET A 34 -2.02 9.41 -17.93
N ARG A 35 -1.83 10.57 -18.57
CA ARG A 35 -1.35 11.78 -17.90
C ARG A 35 -2.33 12.26 -16.83
N LYS A 36 -3.63 12.30 -17.13
CA LYS A 36 -4.68 12.65 -16.15
C LYS A 36 -4.74 11.65 -14.99
N LEU A 37 -4.64 10.35 -15.30
CA LEU A 37 -4.56 9.30 -14.28
C LEU A 37 -3.37 9.50 -13.35
N ALA A 38 -2.18 9.76 -13.91
CA ALA A 38 -0.97 10.02 -13.15
C ALA A 38 -1.12 11.26 -12.25
N PHE A 39 -1.75 12.35 -12.75
CA PHE A 39 -2.03 13.52 -11.92
C PHE A 39 -2.93 13.21 -10.73
N ARG A 40 -3.94 12.35 -10.90
CA ARG A 40 -4.83 11.92 -9.82
C ARG A 40 -4.06 11.14 -8.75
N TYR A 41 -3.23 10.17 -9.14
CA TYR A 41 -2.41 9.42 -8.17
C TYR A 41 -1.34 10.29 -7.51
N ARG A 42 -0.74 11.24 -8.23
CA ARG A 42 0.17 12.22 -7.63
C ARG A 42 -0.54 13.07 -6.58
N ARG A 43 -1.76 13.54 -6.86
CA ARG A 43 -2.56 14.30 -5.91
C ARG A 43 -2.94 13.47 -4.69
N VAL A 44 -3.31 12.20 -4.88
CA VAL A 44 -3.54 11.26 -3.78
C VAL A 44 -2.29 11.11 -2.92
N LYS A 45 -1.11 11.00 -3.54
CA LYS A 45 0.17 10.94 -2.82
C LYS A 45 0.41 12.18 -1.97
N GLU A 46 0.20 13.37 -2.53
CA GLU A 46 0.31 14.64 -1.80
C GLU A 46 -0.66 14.68 -0.61
N MET A 47 -1.93 14.32 -0.81
CA MET A 47 -2.93 14.31 0.26
C MET A 47 -2.55 13.34 1.38
N TYR A 48 -2.17 12.11 1.04
CA TYR A 48 -1.73 11.13 2.02
C TYR A 48 -0.55 11.67 2.84
N ASN A 49 0.50 12.18 2.19
CA ASN A 49 1.66 12.72 2.88
C ASN A 49 1.36 13.96 3.73
N THR A 50 0.38 14.76 3.32
CA THR A 50 -0.08 15.94 4.09
C THR A 50 -0.84 15.52 5.36
N TYR A 51 -1.67 14.48 5.27
CA TYR A 51 -2.58 14.09 6.35
C TYR A 51 -2.13 12.87 7.17
N ARG A 52 -1.05 12.17 6.78
CA ARG A 52 -0.59 10.92 7.43
C ARG A 52 -0.28 11.04 8.92
N ASN A 53 0.06 12.24 9.38
CA ASN A 53 0.35 12.53 10.79
C ASN A 53 -0.83 13.21 11.52
N ASN A 54 -1.82 13.72 10.77
CA ASN A 54 -2.92 14.53 11.34
C ASN A 54 -3.98 13.67 12.04
N VAL A 55 -4.03 12.37 11.75
CA VAL A 55 -4.91 11.42 12.46
C VAL A 55 -4.21 10.81 13.70
N GLY A 56 -2.90 11.06 13.86
CA GLY A 56 -2.06 10.51 14.93
C GLY A 56 -2.25 11.14 16.31
N GLY A 57 -3.15 12.12 16.48
CA GLY A 57 -3.47 12.69 17.79
C GLY A 57 -4.22 11.74 18.72
N LEU A 58 -4.75 10.61 18.20
CA LEU A 58 -5.54 9.63 18.97
C LEU A 58 -4.79 8.34 19.31
N ILE A 59 -3.70 8.03 18.60
CA ILE A 59 -2.92 6.80 18.77
C ILE A 59 -1.48 7.25 19.01
N GLY A 60 -0.99 6.97 20.23
CA GLY A 60 0.23 7.54 20.81
C GLY A 60 1.46 7.52 19.89
N ALA A 61 2.39 8.43 20.21
CA ALA A 61 3.60 8.72 19.46
C ALA A 61 4.26 7.49 18.80
N PRO A 62 4.76 7.61 17.55
CA PRO A 62 5.43 6.51 16.88
C PRO A 62 6.61 6.02 17.73
N LYS A 63 6.52 4.77 18.19
CA LYS A 63 7.56 4.06 18.93
C LYS A 63 8.80 3.95 18.02
N ARG A 64 9.96 4.35 18.58
CA ARG A 64 11.33 4.33 18.02
C ARG A 64 11.46 3.75 16.61
N GLU A 65 11.91 4.58 15.67
CA GLU A 65 12.42 4.15 14.38
C GLU A 65 13.62 3.23 14.61
N THR A 66 13.47 1.93 14.34
CA THR A 66 14.60 0.99 14.30
C THR A 66 15.34 1.22 12.98
N PRO A 67 16.61 1.64 13.00
CA PRO A 67 17.28 2.21 11.81
C PRO A 67 17.43 1.23 10.64
N ASN A 68 17.21 -0.07 10.84
CA ASN A 68 17.38 -1.13 9.84
C ASN A 68 16.10 -1.89 9.50
N CYS A 69 14.93 -1.50 10.01
CA CYS A 69 13.66 -2.16 9.71
C CYS A 69 12.77 -1.28 8.84
N VAL A 70 12.04 -1.90 7.91
CA VAL A 70 11.12 -1.20 7.01
C VAL A 70 9.75 -1.87 7.05
N ASN A 71 8.71 -1.08 7.34
CA ASN A 71 7.33 -1.55 7.28
C ASN A 71 6.79 -1.46 5.85
N VAL A 72 6.23 -2.57 5.37
CA VAL A 72 5.58 -2.70 4.06
C VAL A 72 4.20 -3.32 4.24
N LEU A 73 3.17 -2.73 3.64
CA LEU A 73 1.80 -3.22 3.69
C LEU A 73 1.41 -3.83 2.34
N VAL A 74 0.92 -5.06 2.37
CA VAL A 74 0.32 -5.73 1.20
C VAL A 74 -1.14 -6.07 1.53
N THR A 75 -2.09 -5.60 0.72
CA THR A 75 -3.53 -5.79 0.98
C THR A 75 -4.33 -6.14 -0.28
N THR A 76 -5.37 -6.96 -0.16
CA THR A 76 -6.30 -7.30 -1.24
C THR A 76 -7.31 -6.19 -1.53
N THR A 77 -7.31 -5.11 -0.75
CA THR A 77 -8.15 -3.93 -1.00
C THR A 77 -7.59 -3.07 -2.14
N GLN A 78 -8.46 -2.48 -2.96
CA GLN A 78 -8.04 -1.52 -3.99
C GLN A 78 -7.23 -0.38 -3.36
N LEU A 79 -6.24 0.15 -4.10
CA LEU A 79 -5.25 1.08 -3.53
C LEU A 79 -5.87 2.33 -2.88
N ILE A 80 -6.83 3.00 -3.54
CA ILE A 80 -7.43 4.23 -2.98
C ILE A 80 -8.19 3.96 -1.66
N PRO A 81 -9.12 2.99 -1.58
CA PRO A 81 -9.73 2.61 -0.30
C PRO A 81 -8.73 2.08 0.74
N ALA A 82 -7.65 1.40 0.32
CA ALA A 82 -6.60 0.95 1.24
C ALA A 82 -5.89 2.14 1.92
N LEU A 83 -5.51 3.16 1.14
CA LEU A 83 -4.90 4.39 1.67
C LEU A 83 -5.84 5.12 2.62
N ALA A 84 -7.15 5.16 2.31
CA ALA A 84 -8.15 5.74 3.21
C ALA A 84 -8.21 4.99 4.55
N LYS A 85 -8.24 3.65 4.53
CA LYS A 85 -8.17 2.84 5.76
C LYS A 85 -6.92 3.14 6.56
N VAL A 86 -5.75 3.15 5.93
CA VAL A 86 -4.47 3.42 6.62
C VAL A 86 -4.50 4.78 7.34
N LEU A 87 -5.05 5.82 6.70
CA LEU A 87 -5.22 7.12 7.35
C LEU A 87 -6.23 7.07 8.50
N LEU A 88 -7.41 6.47 8.29
CA LEU A 88 -8.48 6.40 9.29
C LEU A 88 -8.09 5.61 10.55
N TYR A 89 -7.28 4.56 10.40
CA TYR A 89 -6.74 3.78 11.51
C TYR A 89 -5.47 4.39 12.13
N GLY A 90 -5.06 5.59 11.71
CA GLY A 90 -3.88 6.28 12.27
C GLY A 90 -2.54 5.63 11.91
N LEU A 91 -2.50 4.76 10.90
CA LEU A 91 -1.32 4.01 10.47
C LEU A 91 -0.45 4.78 9.45
N GLY A 92 -0.86 6.00 9.09
CA GLY A 92 -0.20 6.81 8.07
C GLY A 92 1.24 7.18 8.40
N SER A 93 1.56 7.43 9.67
CA SER A 93 2.92 7.72 10.11
C SER A 93 3.84 6.51 9.96
N VAL A 94 3.31 5.29 10.18
CA VAL A 94 4.05 4.01 10.17
C VAL A 94 4.33 3.49 8.77
N PHE A 95 3.39 3.67 7.83
CA PHE A 95 3.53 3.19 6.45
C PHE A 95 3.73 4.35 5.48
N PRO A 96 4.97 4.57 4.96
CA PRO A 96 5.18 5.42 3.81
C PRO A 96 4.32 4.95 2.64
N ILE A 97 3.75 5.88 1.87
CA ILE A 97 2.82 5.54 0.78
C ILE A 97 3.45 4.66 -0.30
N GLU A 98 4.73 4.84 -0.59
CA GLU A 98 5.50 3.98 -1.49
C GLU A 98 5.62 2.53 -1.00
N ASN A 99 5.38 2.25 0.28
CA ASN A 99 5.45 0.92 0.87
C ASN A 99 4.08 0.25 0.99
N ILE A 100 3.04 0.79 0.35
CA ILE A 100 1.69 0.21 0.35
C ILE A 100 1.38 -0.39 -1.02
N TYR A 101 1.16 -1.71 -1.05
CA TYR A 101 0.92 -2.50 -2.25
C TYR A 101 -0.51 -3.05 -2.24
N SER A 102 -1.22 -2.85 -3.34
CA SER A 102 -2.55 -3.42 -3.57
C SER A 102 -2.44 -4.69 -4.42
N ALA A 103 -2.81 -5.82 -3.81
CA ALA A 103 -2.83 -7.15 -4.41
C ALA A 103 -4.14 -7.46 -5.15
N THR A 104 -5.12 -6.54 -5.19
CA THR A 104 -6.47 -6.80 -5.73
C THR A 104 -6.48 -7.39 -7.14
N LYS A 105 -5.51 -7.02 -8.00
CA LYS A 105 -5.42 -7.51 -9.37
C LYS A 105 -4.35 -8.57 -9.60
N THR A 106 -3.23 -8.49 -8.89
CA THR A 106 -2.05 -9.31 -9.17
C THR A 106 -1.81 -10.43 -8.14
N GLY A 107 -2.54 -10.43 -7.03
CA GLY A 107 -2.30 -11.33 -5.89
C GLY A 107 -1.11 -10.90 -5.02
N LYS A 108 -1.05 -11.44 -3.79
CA LYS A 108 0.01 -11.13 -2.82
C LYS A 108 1.39 -11.62 -3.26
N GLU A 109 1.46 -12.79 -3.89
CA GLU A 109 2.71 -13.37 -4.39
C GLU A 109 3.46 -12.41 -5.34
N SER A 110 2.77 -11.88 -6.35
CA SER A 110 3.35 -10.87 -7.26
C SER A 110 3.80 -9.60 -6.55
N CYS A 111 3.14 -9.24 -5.43
CA CYS A 111 3.58 -8.10 -4.62
C CYS A 111 4.88 -8.43 -3.87
N PHE A 112 5.01 -9.63 -3.30
CA PHE A 112 6.23 -10.09 -2.62
C PHE A 112 7.43 -10.08 -3.57
N GLU A 113 7.30 -10.56 -4.80
CA GLU A 113 8.38 -10.51 -5.79
C GLU A 113 8.83 -9.08 -6.08
N ARG A 114 7.88 -8.14 -6.25
CA ARG A 114 8.19 -6.71 -6.48
C ARG A 114 8.87 -6.07 -5.28
N ILE A 115 8.47 -6.44 -4.06
CA ILE A 115 9.10 -5.99 -2.82
C ILE A 115 10.55 -6.50 -2.76
N MET A 116 10.79 -7.79 -3.04
CA MET A 116 12.13 -8.36 -3.07
C MET A 116 13.03 -7.73 -4.13
N GLN A 117 12.47 -7.43 -5.32
CA GLN A 117 13.20 -6.73 -6.37
C GLN A 117 13.60 -5.32 -5.96
N ARG A 118 12.74 -4.62 -5.20
CA ARG A 118 12.99 -3.25 -4.73
C ARG A 118 14.01 -3.19 -3.60
N PHE A 119 13.89 -4.04 -2.59
CA PHE A 119 14.73 -4.00 -1.39
C PHE A 119 15.97 -4.92 -1.48
N GLY A 120 16.02 -5.79 -2.48
CA GLY A 120 17.17 -6.65 -2.78
C GLY A 120 17.20 -7.96 -1.99
N ARG A 121 17.98 -8.92 -2.46
CA ARG A 121 18.00 -10.28 -1.89
C ARG A 121 18.77 -10.44 -0.57
N LYS A 122 19.46 -9.38 -0.12
CA LYS A 122 20.23 -9.37 1.14
C LYS A 122 19.38 -9.04 2.36
N ALA A 123 18.18 -8.49 2.16
CA ALA A 123 17.26 -8.21 3.25
C ALA A 123 16.60 -9.50 3.74
N VAL A 124 16.28 -9.55 5.04
CA VAL A 124 15.44 -10.58 5.63
C VAL A 124 13.99 -10.13 5.50
N TYR A 125 13.15 -10.97 4.92
CA TYR A 125 11.73 -10.68 4.71
C TYR A 125 10.90 -11.52 5.66
N ILE A 126 10.17 -10.87 6.56
CA ILE A 126 9.25 -11.52 7.50
C ILE A 126 7.83 -11.17 7.07
N VAL A 127 7.03 -12.18 6.74
CA VAL A 127 5.64 -11.99 6.34
C VAL A 127 4.76 -12.18 7.57
N ILE A 128 3.91 -11.18 7.85
CA ILE A 128 2.99 -11.19 8.99
C ILE A 128 1.56 -11.13 8.46
N GLY A 129 0.69 -12.02 8.91
CA GLY A 129 -0.72 -12.00 8.52
C GLY A 129 -1.53 -13.16 9.10
N ASP A 130 -2.83 -13.13 8.85
CA ASP A 130 -3.82 -14.09 9.35
C ASP A 130 -4.29 -15.07 8.25
N GLY A 131 -4.20 -14.65 6.99
CA GLY A 131 -4.72 -15.39 5.84
C GLY A 131 -3.79 -16.48 5.30
N VAL A 132 -4.38 -17.38 4.51
CA VAL A 132 -3.66 -18.46 3.81
C VAL A 132 -2.88 -17.98 2.59
N GLU A 133 -3.31 -16.89 1.95
CA GLU A 133 -2.68 -16.37 0.71
C GLU A 133 -1.26 -15.86 0.99
N GLU A 134 -1.09 -15.10 2.07
CA GLU A 134 0.20 -14.59 2.52
C GLU A 134 1.11 -15.70 3.03
N GLU A 135 0.58 -16.72 3.73
CA GLU A 135 1.37 -17.86 4.19
C GLU A 135 1.92 -18.68 3.01
N GLN A 136 1.06 -18.96 2.02
CA GLN A 136 1.47 -19.67 0.81
C GLN A 136 2.51 -18.88 0.02
N GLY A 137 2.31 -17.57 -0.15
CA GLY A 137 3.29 -16.69 -0.79
C GLY A 137 4.63 -16.65 -0.04
N ALA A 138 4.60 -16.55 1.29
CA ALA A 138 5.80 -16.58 2.13
C ALA A 138 6.58 -17.89 1.97
N LYS A 139 5.89 -19.03 2.05
CA LYS A 139 6.46 -20.37 1.86
C LYS A 139 7.15 -20.51 0.50
N LYS A 140 6.51 -20.03 -0.57
CA LYS A 140 7.06 -20.12 -1.94
C LYS A 140 8.37 -19.35 -2.11
N HIS A 141 8.54 -18.25 -1.39
CA HIS A 141 9.76 -17.44 -1.43
C HIS A 141 10.73 -17.72 -0.27
N ASN A 142 10.50 -18.77 0.54
CA ASN A 142 11.29 -19.11 1.73
C ASN A 142 11.40 -17.95 2.73
N MET A 143 10.33 -17.17 2.87
CA MET A 143 10.23 -16.10 3.87
C MET A 143 9.63 -16.65 5.16
N PRO A 144 10.22 -16.38 6.33
CA PRO A 144 9.56 -16.64 7.61
C PRO A 144 8.15 -16.03 7.65
N PHE A 145 7.18 -16.81 8.14
CA PHE A 145 5.79 -16.39 8.27
C PHE A 145 5.37 -16.35 9.74
N TRP A 146 4.93 -15.19 10.21
CA TRP A 146 4.37 -15.00 11.54
C TRP A 146 2.84 -14.88 11.45
N ARG A 147 2.16 -15.96 11.82
CA ARG A 147 0.70 -16.03 11.81
C ARG A 147 0.11 -15.21 12.95
N ILE A 148 -0.87 -14.37 12.67
CA ILE A 148 -1.68 -13.68 13.68
C ILE A 148 -3.09 -14.25 13.64
N SER A 149 -3.47 -15.01 14.67
CA SER A 149 -4.81 -15.58 14.81
C SER A 149 -5.56 -14.96 15.98
N CYS A 150 -4.85 -14.41 16.96
CA CYS A 150 -5.43 -13.82 18.17
C CYS A 150 -4.57 -12.67 18.73
N HIS A 151 -5.07 -12.00 19.78
CA HIS A 151 -4.35 -10.89 20.42
C HIS A 151 -3.00 -11.32 21.02
N ALA A 152 -2.91 -12.53 21.57
CA ALA A 152 -1.68 -13.05 22.16
C ALA A 152 -0.53 -13.14 21.15
N ASP A 153 -0.83 -13.42 19.87
CA ASP A 153 0.18 -13.48 18.80
C ASP A 153 0.80 -12.11 18.50
N LEU A 154 0.02 -11.03 18.64
CA LEU A 154 0.51 -9.65 18.51
C LEU A 154 1.40 -9.26 19.69
N GLU A 155 1.06 -9.71 20.89
CA GLU A 155 1.90 -9.49 22.07
C GLU A 155 3.22 -10.24 21.98
N ALA A 156 3.19 -11.49 21.50
CA ALA A 156 4.39 -12.28 21.22
C ALA A 156 5.28 -11.62 20.16
N LEU A 157 4.67 -11.10 19.07
CA LEU A 157 5.39 -10.34 18.04
C LEU A 157 6.04 -9.08 18.62
N ARG A 158 5.29 -8.30 19.43
CA ARG A 158 5.82 -7.11 20.11
C ARG A 158 7.03 -7.45 20.96
N HIS A 159 6.95 -8.52 21.74
CA HIS A 159 8.04 -8.97 22.61
C HIS A 159 9.27 -9.42 21.80
N ALA A 160 9.07 -10.14 20.69
CA ALA A 160 10.17 -10.55 19.80
C ALA A 160 10.88 -9.34 19.16
N LEU A 161 10.13 -8.32 18.74
CA LEU A 161 10.69 -7.06 18.22
C LEU A 161 11.46 -6.27 19.27
N GLU A 162 11.00 -6.27 20.53
CA GLU A 162 11.69 -5.58 21.64
C GLU A 162 13.03 -6.24 22.01
N LEU A 163 13.15 -7.54 21.76
CA LEU A 163 14.35 -8.33 22.04
C LEU A 163 15.25 -8.54 20.80
N GLU A 164 14.93 -7.89 19.67
CA GLU A 164 15.67 -8.02 18.40
C GLU A 164 15.82 -9.48 17.91
N TYR A 165 14.82 -10.33 18.19
CA TYR A 165 14.79 -11.72 17.73
C TYR A 165 14.28 -11.89 16.29
N LEU A 166 13.95 -10.78 15.62
CA LEU A 166 13.41 -10.72 14.26
C LEU A 166 14.26 -9.83 13.35
#